data_AF-A0A0L1JNB3-F1
#
_entry.id   AF-A0A0L1JNB3-F1
#
_cell.length_a   1.000
_cell.length_b   1.000
_cell.length_c   1.000
_cell.angle_alpha   90.00
_cell.angle_beta   90.00
_cell.angle_gamma   90.00
#
_symmetry.space_group_name_H-M   'P 1'
#
loop_
_entity.id
_entity.type
_entity.pdbx_description
1 polymer ?
#
loop_
_entity_poly.entity_id
_entity_poly.type
_entity_poly.pdbx_seq_one_letter_code
_entity_poly.pdbx_strand_id
1 'polypeptide(L)'
;MVRLLQAYFGPSFGYCEFHQPTDCCKEFPCARQDRIHLSKNHDFGQKTPQLPGIRHVIQWRDFIPSVVSSYELSPDRKTDDSAETFATYASQRWGPYSLFRAKWITSDFAQKHVQLRYEDLAADPVAAMEPVVALFSAGAPYDRDRMAAIAAEAAGISKLKGDTAHAADPGVRNRRRVEDFRWYDPELFDLLGALVLERRHVIHRWRKLRGPDEPDARTILRLQTLPDLAAVEAALKCD
;
A
#
# COMPACT_ATOMS: atom_id res chain seq x y z
N MET A 1 6.46 8.11 -7.91
CA MET A 1 6.25 9.46 -7.36
C MET A 1 7.56 10.20 -7.11
N VAL A 2 8.37 9.84 -6.09
CA VAL A 2 9.59 10.61 -5.71
C VAL A 2 10.53 10.87 -6.89
N ARG A 3 10.83 9.85 -7.71
CA ARG A 3 11.66 10.00 -8.92
C ARG A 3 11.09 11.03 -9.92
N LEU A 4 9.77 11.10 -10.06
CA LEU A 4 9.11 12.10 -10.93
C LEU A 4 9.28 13.51 -10.36
N LEU A 5 9.13 13.68 -9.04
CA LEU A 5 9.34 14.97 -8.38
C LEU A 5 10.80 15.44 -8.50
N GLN A 6 11.76 14.55 -8.28
CA GLN A 6 13.18 14.87 -8.43
C GLN A 6 13.54 15.28 -9.86
N ALA A 7 12.97 14.62 -10.88
CA ALA A 7 13.17 15.02 -12.28
C ALA A 7 12.45 16.34 -12.61
N TYR A 8 11.26 16.56 -12.04
CA TYR A 8 10.44 17.75 -12.30
C TYR A 8 11.00 19.02 -11.64
N PHE A 9 11.51 18.93 -10.41
CA PHE A 9 12.09 20.08 -9.70
C PHE A 9 13.62 20.16 -9.84
N GLY A 10 14.26 19.09 -10.27
CA GLY A 10 15.69 19.02 -10.45
C GLY A 10 16.48 18.82 -9.15
N PRO A 11 17.81 19.03 -9.18
CA PRO A 11 18.72 18.70 -8.07
C PRO A 11 18.46 19.45 -6.75
N SER A 12 17.75 20.58 -6.79
CA SER A 12 17.38 21.35 -5.59
C SER A 12 16.26 20.70 -4.78
N PHE A 13 15.56 19.70 -5.32
CA PHE A 13 14.50 19.01 -4.62
C PHE A 13 15.04 17.97 -3.63
N GLY A 14 15.23 18.40 -2.39
CA GLY A 14 15.67 17.52 -1.31
C GLY A 14 14.60 16.50 -0.90
N TYR A 15 15.00 15.23 -0.86
CA TYR A 15 14.17 14.11 -0.47
C TYR A 15 14.84 13.33 0.66
N CYS A 16 14.05 12.88 1.63
CA CYS A 16 14.50 12.04 2.73
C CYS A 16 13.60 10.81 2.88
N GLU A 17 14.18 9.62 3.00
CA GLU A 17 13.45 8.40 3.30
C GLU A 17 13.61 8.04 4.78
N PHE A 18 12.52 7.95 5.53
CA PHE A 18 12.56 7.74 6.98
C PHE A 18 13.31 6.45 7.35
N HIS A 19 13.21 5.43 6.50
CA HIS A 19 13.75 4.10 6.73
C HIS A 19 15.12 3.86 6.06
N GLN A 20 15.65 4.81 5.25
CA GLN A 20 16.92 4.68 4.50
C GLN A 20 17.53 6.06 4.11
N PRO A 21 18.87 6.29 3.98
CA PRO A 21 20.02 5.69 4.64
C PRO A 21 20.41 6.45 5.96
N THR A 22 21.57 6.13 6.54
CA THR A 22 22.06 6.50 7.90
C THR A 22 22.04 7.98 8.27
N ASP A 23 22.07 8.91 7.30
CA ASP A 23 22.04 10.35 7.56
C ASP A 23 20.60 10.94 7.62
N CYS A 24 19.59 10.08 7.72
CA CYS A 24 18.22 10.48 7.99
C CYS A 24 18.04 10.87 9.47
N CYS A 25 17.43 12.03 9.75
CA CYS A 25 17.13 12.47 11.12
C CYS A 25 16.17 11.55 11.89
N LYS A 26 15.43 10.67 11.18
CA LYS A 26 14.38 9.79 11.74
C LYS A 26 13.32 10.52 12.56
N GLU A 27 13.13 11.81 12.29
CA GLU A 27 12.08 12.63 12.86
C GLU A 27 10.92 12.80 11.87
N PHE A 28 9.72 12.91 12.41
CA PHE A 28 8.50 13.24 11.67
C PHE A 28 7.81 14.41 12.38
N PRO A 29 7.83 15.63 11.80
CA PRO A 29 8.36 15.97 10.48
C PRO A 29 9.89 15.94 10.45
N CYS A 30 10.48 15.97 9.26
CA CYS A 30 11.94 15.96 9.13
C CYS A 30 12.54 17.21 9.81
N ALA A 31 13.63 17.05 10.57
CA ALA A 31 14.33 18.15 11.24
C ALA A 31 15.02 19.12 10.25
N ARG A 32 15.30 18.68 9.03
CA ARG A 32 16.09 19.41 8.01
C ARG A 32 15.18 20.10 6.99
N GLN A 33 14.17 20.84 7.46
CA GLN A 33 13.14 21.45 6.59
C GLN A 33 13.69 22.56 5.67
N ASP A 34 14.88 23.09 5.97
CA ASP A 34 15.62 24.03 5.13
C ASP A 34 16.16 23.40 3.84
N ARG A 35 16.31 22.07 3.81
CA ARG A 35 16.91 21.32 2.69
C ARG A 35 15.97 20.26 2.12
N ILE A 36 15.19 19.62 2.99
CA ILE A 36 14.30 18.51 2.63
C ILE A 36 12.91 19.04 2.36
N HIS A 37 12.48 18.90 1.11
CA HIS A 37 11.17 19.32 0.65
C HIS A 37 10.13 18.21 0.86
N LEU A 38 10.55 16.94 0.73
CA LEU A 38 9.68 15.77 0.94
C LEU A 38 10.37 14.72 1.81
N SER A 39 9.71 14.31 2.89
CA SER A 39 10.09 13.13 3.67
C SER A 39 9.06 12.00 3.46
N LYS A 40 9.54 10.78 3.22
CA LYS A 40 8.70 9.58 3.07
C LYS A 40 8.76 8.73 4.33
N ASN A 41 7.61 8.34 4.85
CA ASN A 41 7.48 7.39 5.95
C ASN A 41 6.45 6.30 5.60
N HIS A 42 6.71 5.07 6.05
CA HIS A 42 5.74 3.98 6.06
C HIS A 42 5.24 3.79 7.51
N ASP A 43 3.98 4.13 7.78
CA ASP A 43 3.36 3.99 9.10
C ASP A 43 2.90 2.54 9.38
N PHE A 44 3.84 1.59 9.35
CA PHE A 44 3.55 0.16 9.53
C PHE A 44 2.90 -0.15 10.90
N GLY A 45 3.17 0.67 11.91
CA GLY A 45 2.73 0.46 13.29
C GLY A 45 1.56 1.33 13.73
N GLN A 46 0.98 2.16 12.85
CA GLN A 46 -0.02 3.18 13.21
C GLN A 46 0.50 4.23 14.22
N LYS A 47 1.81 4.41 14.33
CA LYS A 47 2.46 5.27 15.34
C LYS A 47 2.79 6.66 14.82
N THR A 48 2.88 6.86 13.50
CA THR A 48 3.18 8.18 12.94
C THR A 48 2.03 9.14 13.25
N PRO A 49 2.26 10.29 13.89
CA PRO A 49 1.19 11.23 14.21
C PRO A 49 0.65 11.91 12.95
N GLN A 50 -0.63 12.26 12.97
CA GLN A 50 -1.23 13.16 11.98
C GLN A 50 -0.97 14.59 12.41
N LEU A 51 -0.11 15.31 11.68
CA LEU A 51 0.37 16.63 12.09
C LEU A 51 -0.42 17.75 11.37
N PRO A 52 -1.27 18.51 12.09
CA PRO A 52 -1.95 19.66 11.50
C PRO A 52 -0.94 20.72 11.07
N GLY A 53 -1.26 21.46 10.00
CA GLY A 53 -0.40 22.54 9.48
C GLY A 53 0.76 22.07 8.59
N ILE A 54 0.98 20.77 8.46
CA ILE A 54 1.97 20.20 7.51
C ILE A 54 1.22 19.59 6.33
N ARG A 55 1.71 19.83 5.12
CA ARG A 55 1.13 19.25 3.90
C ARG A 55 1.57 17.79 3.77
N HIS A 56 0.59 16.90 3.60
CA HIS A 56 0.83 15.47 3.42
C HIS A 56 0.47 15.05 1.99
N VAL A 57 1.25 14.08 1.48
CA VAL A 57 0.89 13.27 0.31
C VAL A 57 0.68 11.85 0.82
N ILE A 58 -0.57 11.41 0.80
CA ILE A 58 -0.96 10.08 1.27
C ILE A 58 -1.06 9.18 0.05
N GLN A 59 0.03 8.45 -0.22
CA GLN A 59 0.05 7.46 -1.27
C GLN A 59 -0.51 6.12 -0.76
N TRP A 60 -1.49 5.56 -1.47
CA TRP A 60 -2.12 4.29 -1.09
C TRP A 60 -2.47 3.43 -2.30
N ARG A 61 -2.78 2.16 -2.06
CA ARG A 61 -3.14 1.15 -3.06
C ARG A 61 -4.31 0.32 -2.52
N ASP A 62 -5.18 -0.18 -3.40
CA ASP A 62 -6.24 -1.11 -2.99
C ASP A 62 -5.66 -2.35 -2.32
N PHE A 63 -6.44 -2.96 -1.41
CA PHE A 63 -5.96 -4.04 -0.56
C PHE A 63 -5.41 -5.22 -1.36
N ILE A 64 -6.19 -5.76 -2.30
CA ILE A 64 -5.81 -6.95 -3.09
C ILE A 64 -4.49 -6.73 -3.85
N PRO A 65 -4.36 -5.70 -4.71
CA PRO A 65 -3.11 -5.52 -5.44
C PRO A 65 -1.94 -5.10 -4.51
N SER A 66 -2.21 -4.47 -3.37
CA SER A 66 -1.21 -4.19 -2.33
C SER A 66 -0.69 -5.47 -1.66
N VAL A 67 -1.58 -6.37 -1.25
CA VAL A 67 -1.21 -7.59 -0.52
C VAL A 67 -0.50 -8.60 -1.42
N VAL A 68 -0.91 -8.70 -2.69
CA VAL A 68 -0.18 -9.47 -3.71
C VAL A 68 1.25 -8.95 -3.85
N SER A 69 1.40 -7.64 -4.09
CA SER A 69 2.73 -7.03 -4.24
C SER A 69 3.59 -7.18 -2.98
N SER A 70 2.99 -7.09 -1.79
CA SER A 70 3.69 -7.26 -0.52
C SER A 70 4.14 -8.71 -0.32
N TYR A 71 3.30 -9.69 -0.67
CA TYR A 71 3.64 -11.11 -0.62
C TYR A 71 4.74 -11.47 -1.62
N GLU A 72 4.72 -10.90 -2.83
CA GLU A 72 5.79 -11.11 -3.82
C GLU A 72 7.16 -10.60 -3.35
N LEU A 73 7.19 -9.63 -2.43
CA LEU A 73 8.41 -9.06 -1.87
C LEU A 73 8.76 -9.63 -0.49
N SER A 74 7.88 -10.46 0.10
CA SER A 74 8.07 -10.94 1.47
C SER A 74 9.20 -11.98 1.54
N PRO A 75 9.97 -12.00 2.64
CA PRO A 75 10.88 -13.12 2.93
C PRO A 75 10.13 -14.44 3.10
N ASP A 76 8.90 -14.41 3.63
CA ASP A 76 8.06 -15.59 3.89
C ASP A 76 7.81 -16.40 2.61
N ARG A 77 7.68 -15.73 1.45
CA ARG A 77 7.62 -16.38 0.14
C ARG A 77 8.81 -17.30 -0.14
N LYS A 78 10.00 -16.98 0.40
CA LYS A 78 11.22 -17.75 0.14
C LYS A 78 11.26 -19.06 0.91
N THR A 79 10.43 -19.21 1.95
CA THR A 79 10.43 -20.40 2.82
C THR A 79 9.32 -21.38 2.46
N ASP A 80 8.14 -20.89 2.09
CA ASP A 80 7.01 -21.70 1.60
C ASP A 80 6.15 -20.82 0.70
N ASP A 81 6.15 -21.14 -0.60
CA ASP A 81 5.40 -20.42 -1.63
C ASP A 81 4.24 -21.29 -2.10
N SER A 82 3.06 -21.05 -1.55
CA SER A 82 1.85 -21.84 -1.82
C SER A 82 0.58 -20.98 -1.71
N ALA A 83 -0.52 -21.46 -2.30
CA ALA A 83 -1.80 -20.77 -2.20
C ALA A 83 -2.27 -20.61 -0.74
N GLU A 84 -2.02 -21.61 0.11
CA GLU A 84 -2.40 -21.60 1.53
C GLU A 84 -1.59 -20.58 2.34
N THR A 85 -0.28 -20.49 2.10
CA THR A 85 0.56 -19.47 2.75
C THR A 85 0.20 -18.07 2.29
N PHE A 86 -0.13 -17.87 1.01
CA PHE A 86 -0.65 -16.60 0.52
C PHE A 86 -1.98 -16.24 1.19
N ALA A 87 -2.94 -17.17 1.28
CA ALA A 87 -4.23 -16.94 1.91
C ALA A 87 -4.08 -16.54 3.39
N THR A 88 -3.22 -17.25 4.13
CA THR A 88 -2.87 -16.91 5.51
C THR A 88 -2.21 -15.54 5.62
N TYR A 89 -1.23 -15.25 4.76
CA TYR A 89 -0.56 -13.95 4.72
C TYR A 89 -1.55 -12.82 4.46
N ALA A 90 -2.43 -12.97 3.47
CA ALA A 90 -3.42 -11.95 3.13
C ALA A 90 -4.40 -11.71 4.28
N SER A 91 -4.93 -12.79 4.87
CA SER A 91 -5.78 -12.75 6.05
C SER A 91 -5.16 -11.95 7.22
N GLN A 92 -3.86 -12.15 7.48
CA GLN A 92 -3.12 -11.42 8.53
C GLN A 92 -2.93 -9.94 8.21
N ARG A 93 -2.80 -9.56 6.94
CA ARG A 93 -2.55 -8.17 6.53
C ARG A 93 -3.80 -7.29 6.53
N TRP A 94 -4.98 -7.88 6.54
CA TRP A 94 -6.24 -7.13 6.53
C TRP A 94 -6.38 -6.16 7.71
N GLY A 95 -6.14 -6.61 8.94
CA GLY A 95 -6.31 -5.76 10.13
C GLY A 95 -5.42 -4.51 10.11
N PRO A 96 -4.10 -4.64 9.93
CA PRO A 96 -3.22 -3.47 9.77
C PRO A 96 -3.62 -2.55 8.61
N TYR A 97 -4.07 -3.12 7.48
CA TYR A 97 -4.53 -2.35 6.32
C TYR A 97 -5.82 -1.57 6.60
N SER A 98 -6.81 -2.18 7.26
CA SER A 98 -8.08 -1.53 7.58
C SER A 98 -7.87 -0.36 8.55
N LEU A 99 -6.97 -0.51 9.53
CA LEU A 99 -6.54 0.57 10.42
C LEU A 99 -5.82 1.68 9.67
N PHE A 100 -4.93 1.33 8.72
CA PHE A 100 -4.25 2.32 7.87
C PHE A 100 -5.26 3.10 7.04
N ARG A 101 -6.26 2.43 6.45
CA ARG A 101 -7.32 3.07 5.68
C ARG A 101 -8.15 4.01 6.56
N ALA A 102 -8.57 3.56 7.74
CA ALA A 102 -9.33 4.38 8.68
C ALA A 102 -8.56 5.65 9.06
N LYS A 103 -7.26 5.52 9.37
CA LYS A 103 -6.41 6.62 9.78
C LYS A 103 -6.04 7.54 8.60
N TRP A 104 -5.43 7.00 7.56
CA TRP A 104 -4.76 7.79 6.52
C TRP A 104 -5.59 8.01 5.26
N ILE A 105 -6.68 7.27 5.02
CA ILE A 105 -7.46 7.42 3.78
C ILE A 105 -8.83 8.06 4.06
N THR A 106 -9.58 7.54 5.04
CA THR A 106 -10.98 7.93 5.24
C THR A 106 -11.20 8.94 6.36
N SER A 107 -10.18 9.30 7.14
CA SER A 107 -10.33 10.27 8.23
C SER A 107 -10.50 11.70 7.74
N ASP A 108 -11.11 12.56 8.57
CA ASP A 108 -11.21 14.01 8.32
C ASP A 108 -9.85 14.67 8.08
N PHE A 109 -8.80 14.14 8.71
CA PHE A 109 -7.42 14.59 8.47
C PHE A 109 -7.00 14.31 7.04
N ALA A 110 -7.19 13.07 6.57
CA ALA A 110 -6.81 12.64 5.23
C ALA A 110 -7.50 13.44 4.12
N GLN A 111 -8.77 13.79 4.32
CA GLN A 111 -9.56 14.55 3.33
C GLN A 111 -9.05 15.99 3.12
N LYS A 112 -8.21 16.51 4.03
CA LYS A 112 -7.59 17.85 3.91
C LYS A 112 -6.22 17.82 3.23
N HIS A 113 -5.77 16.66 2.79
CA HIS A 113 -4.44 16.44 2.22
C HIS A 113 -4.53 15.76 0.84
N VAL A 114 -3.41 15.78 0.11
CA VAL A 114 -3.36 15.17 -1.22
C VAL A 114 -3.36 13.65 -1.05
N GLN A 115 -4.39 13.00 -1.58
CA GLN A 115 -4.46 11.54 -1.68
C GLN A 115 -4.00 11.13 -3.08
N LEU A 116 -3.06 10.20 -3.14
CA LEU A 116 -2.51 9.68 -4.39
C LEU A 116 -2.69 8.17 -4.45
N ARG A 117 -3.74 7.74 -5.15
CA ARG A 117 -3.94 6.32 -5.40
C ARG A 117 -2.87 5.84 -6.39
N TYR A 118 -2.26 4.70 -6.09
CA TYR A 118 -1.20 4.13 -6.92
C TYR A 118 -1.70 3.79 -8.32
N GLU A 119 -2.91 3.26 -8.43
CA GLU A 119 -3.56 2.93 -9.70
C GLU A 119 -3.69 4.16 -10.61
N ASP A 120 -4.10 5.31 -10.07
CA ASP A 120 -4.24 6.56 -10.83
C ASP A 120 -2.87 7.07 -11.30
N LEU A 121 -1.87 7.05 -10.41
CA LEU A 121 -0.49 7.38 -10.76
C LEU A 121 0.07 6.46 -11.85
N ALA A 122 -0.30 5.18 -11.84
CA ALA A 122 0.19 4.22 -12.82
C ALA A 122 -0.48 4.38 -14.19
N ALA A 123 -1.78 4.70 -14.19
CA ALA A 123 -2.58 4.87 -15.39
C ALA A 123 -2.26 6.20 -16.11
N ASP A 124 -2.26 7.31 -15.38
CA ASP A 124 -1.96 8.64 -15.89
C ASP A 124 -1.07 9.42 -14.91
N PRO A 125 0.26 9.23 -14.98
CA PRO A 125 1.19 9.93 -14.10
C PRO A 125 1.21 11.45 -14.34
N VAL A 126 0.73 11.95 -15.48
CA VAL A 126 0.70 13.40 -15.74
C VAL A 126 -0.46 14.01 -14.95
N ALA A 127 -1.67 13.49 -15.10
CA ALA A 127 -2.80 13.98 -14.33
C ALA A 127 -2.63 13.76 -12.82
N ALA A 128 -2.19 12.57 -12.40
CA ALA A 128 -2.10 12.21 -10.99
C ALA A 128 -1.05 13.03 -10.21
N MET A 129 -0.02 13.54 -10.89
CA MET A 129 1.05 14.31 -10.25
C MET A 129 0.74 15.81 -10.10
N GLU A 130 -0.25 16.34 -10.83
CA GLU A 130 -0.65 17.76 -10.77
C GLU A 130 -0.89 18.27 -9.33
N PRO A 131 -1.77 17.65 -8.51
CA PRO A 131 -2.00 18.10 -7.14
C PRO A 131 -0.76 17.94 -6.24
N VAL A 132 0.12 16.99 -6.54
CA VAL A 132 1.36 16.76 -5.78
C VAL A 132 2.37 17.87 -6.08
N VAL A 133 2.55 18.21 -7.35
CA VAL A 133 3.47 19.27 -7.81
C VAL A 133 3.03 20.64 -7.28
N ALA A 134 1.72 20.90 -7.24
CA ALA A 134 1.15 22.13 -6.67
C ALA A 134 1.56 22.38 -5.21
N LEU A 135 1.87 21.33 -4.44
CA LEU A 135 2.38 21.50 -3.07
C LEU A 135 3.78 22.14 -3.04
N PHE A 136 4.57 22.05 -4.10
CA PHE A 136 5.97 22.50 -4.10
C PHE A 136 6.22 23.71 -5.01
N SER A 137 5.31 24.02 -5.93
CA SER A 137 5.53 25.02 -6.98
C SER A 137 5.25 26.47 -6.57
N ALA A 138 4.91 26.75 -5.30
CA ALA A 138 4.66 28.10 -4.77
C ALA A 138 3.69 28.95 -5.64
N GLY A 139 2.69 28.32 -6.26
CA GLY A 139 1.72 28.96 -7.14
C GLY A 139 2.13 29.03 -8.61
N ALA A 140 3.33 28.58 -8.98
CA ALA A 140 3.69 28.44 -10.39
C ALA A 140 2.79 27.40 -11.09
N PRO A 141 2.37 27.67 -12.34
CA PRO A 141 1.55 26.75 -13.12
C PRO A 141 2.18 25.36 -13.28
N TYR A 142 1.34 24.34 -13.37
CA TYR A 142 1.77 22.98 -13.63
C TYR A 142 2.18 22.79 -15.10
N ASP A 143 3.44 22.45 -15.35
CA ASP A 143 3.99 22.18 -16.68
C ASP A 143 3.72 20.73 -17.08
N ARG A 144 2.57 20.53 -17.73
CA ARG A 144 2.09 19.21 -18.16
C ARG A 144 3.05 18.57 -19.17
N ASP A 145 3.59 19.35 -20.11
CA ASP A 145 4.46 18.85 -21.18
C ASP A 145 5.78 18.35 -20.60
N ARG A 146 6.35 19.10 -19.64
CA ARG A 146 7.52 18.65 -18.89
C ARG A 146 7.25 17.36 -18.13
N MET A 147 6.13 17.24 -17.43
CA MET A 147 5.81 15.99 -16.74
C MET A 147 5.61 14.83 -17.72
N ALA A 148 4.96 15.07 -18.86
CA ALA A 148 4.77 14.06 -19.89
C ALA A 148 6.12 13.52 -20.41
N ALA A 149 7.08 14.40 -20.67
CA ALA A 149 8.44 14.02 -21.06
C ALA A 149 9.14 13.17 -19.97
N ILE A 150 9.09 13.62 -18.72
CA ILE A 150 9.67 12.90 -17.56
C ILE A 150 9.02 11.51 -17.39
N ALA A 151 7.71 11.43 -17.49
CA ALA A 151 6.97 10.17 -17.33
C ALA A 151 7.29 9.18 -18.46
N ALA A 152 7.48 9.66 -19.70
CA ALA A 152 7.88 8.85 -20.83
C ALA A 152 9.30 8.26 -20.64
N GLU A 153 10.26 9.06 -20.18
CA GLU A 153 11.62 8.62 -19.88
C GLU A 153 11.65 7.57 -18.76
N ALA A 154 10.96 7.84 -17.65
CA ALA A 154 10.87 6.91 -16.52
C ALA A 154 10.28 5.56 -16.92
N ALA A 155 9.33 5.53 -17.86
CA ALA A 155 8.77 4.30 -18.40
C ALA A 155 9.76 3.53 -19.30
N GLY A 156 10.65 4.23 -20.01
CA GLY A 156 11.69 3.61 -20.84
C GLY A 156 12.74 2.85 -20.02
N ILE A 157 13.14 3.40 -18.86
CA ILE A 157 14.11 2.78 -17.95
C ILE A 157 13.57 1.46 -17.35
N SER A 158 12.28 1.41 -17.02
CA SER A 158 11.63 0.19 -16.54
C SER A 158 11.59 -0.94 -17.58
N LYS A 159 11.43 -0.62 -18.87
CA LYS A 159 11.43 -1.62 -19.95
C LYS A 159 12.80 -2.27 -20.17
N LEU A 160 13.89 -1.49 -20.12
CA LEU A 160 15.25 -1.99 -20.35
C LEU A 160 15.74 -2.97 -19.25
N LYS A 161 15.16 -2.91 -18.05
CA LYS A 161 15.45 -3.86 -16.96
C LYS A 161 14.63 -5.14 -17.02
N GLY A 162 13.65 -5.23 -17.94
CA GLY A 162 12.69 -6.33 -18.04
C GLY A 162 13.18 -7.59 -18.78
N ASP A 163 14.32 -7.55 -19.47
CA ASP A 163 14.85 -8.70 -20.24
C ASP A 163 15.76 -9.66 -19.42
N THR A 164 15.97 -9.37 -18.14
CA THR A 164 16.62 -10.31 -17.21
C THR A 164 15.62 -10.79 -16.16
N ALA A 165 15.29 -12.09 -16.26
CA ALA A 165 14.54 -12.93 -15.33
C ALA A 165 14.18 -12.33 -13.95
N HIS A 166 12.88 -12.37 -13.63
CA HIS A 166 12.29 -12.29 -12.29
C HIS A 166 12.97 -11.30 -11.32
N ALA A 167 12.82 -10.00 -11.54
CA ALA A 167 13.25 -9.01 -10.56
C ALA A 167 12.22 -7.89 -10.37
N ALA A 168 12.00 -7.58 -9.10
CA ALA A 168 11.29 -6.42 -8.57
C ALA A 168 11.52 -5.14 -9.39
N ASP A 169 10.52 -4.69 -10.15
CA ASP A 169 10.53 -3.35 -10.73
C ASP A 169 9.40 -2.51 -10.12
N PRO A 170 9.71 -1.46 -9.31
CA PRO A 170 8.72 -0.57 -8.71
C PRO A 170 8.25 0.51 -9.70
N GLY A 171 8.13 0.15 -10.98
CA GLY A 171 7.85 1.07 -12.08
C GLY A 171 6.43 1.64 -12.05
N VAL A 172 6.29 2.87 -12.54
CA VAL A 172 5.04 3.64 -12.66
C VAL A 172 4.10 3.06 -13.74
N ARG A 173 4.50 2.01 -14.47
CA ARG A 173 3.62 1.31 -15.41
C ARG A 173 3.58 -0.19 -15.12
N ASN A 174 3.31 -0.54 -13.88
CA ASN A 174 3.12 -1.93 -13.53
C ASN A 174 1.73 -2.39 -14.03
N ARG A 175 1.66 -2.86 -15.27
CA ARG A 175 0.49 -3.52 -15.88
C ARG A 175 0.20 -4.91 -15.28
N ARG A 176 0.82 -5.27 -14.14
CA ARG A 176 0.53 -6.54 -13.46
C ARG A 176 -0.94 -6.56 -13.09
N ARG A 177 -1.69 -7.42 -13.77
CA ARG A 177 -3.04 -7.77 -13.39
C ARG A 177 -2.94 -8.66 -12.16
N VAL A 178 -3.90 -8.56 -11.25
CA VAL A 178 -3.91 -9.47 -10.09
C VAL A 178 -4.14 -10.91 -10.53
N GLU A 179 -4.76 -11.07 -11.69
CA GLU A 179 -5.00 -12.33 -12.40
C GLU A 179 -3.71 -12.97 -12.94
N ASP A 180 -2.62 -12.20 -13.08
CA ASP A 180 -1.31 -12.74 -13.47
C ASP A 180 -0.55 -13.34 -12.26
N PHE A 181 -1.09 -13.21 -11.04
CA PHE A 181 -0.48 -13.75 -9.84
C PHE A 181 -0.56 -15.28 -9.84
N ARG A 182 0.56 -15.95 -9.54
CA ARG A 182 0.66 -17.43 -9.59
C ARG A 182 -0.34 -18.18 -8.71
N TRP A 183 -0.83 -17.56 -7.64
CA TRP A 183 -1.86 -18.12 -6.74
C TRP A 183 -3.21 -17.40 -6.90
N TYR A 184 -3.44 -16.78 -8.05
CA TYR A 184 -4.74 -16.22 -8.37
C TYR A 184 -5.78 -17.35 -8.43
N ASP A 185 -6.80 -17.20 -7.59
CA ASP A 185 -7.97 -18.05 -7.52
C ASP A 185 -9.17 -17.11 -7.37
N PRO A 186 -10.15 -17.10 -8.30
CA PRO A 186 -11.27 -16.16 -8.24
C PRO A 186 -12.01 -16.19 -6.90
N GLU A 187 -12.31 -17.39 -6.37
CA GLU A 187 -13.03 -17.53 -5.09
C GLU A 187 -12.23 -16.92 -3.93
N LEU A 188 -10.93 -17.22 -3.85
CA LEU A 188 -10.05 -16.62 -2.84
C LEU A 188 -10.04 -15.09 -2.96
N PHE A 189 -9.90 -14.55 -4.17
CA PHE A 189 -9.83 -13.11 -4.38
C PHE A 189 -11.15 -12.39 -4.11
N ASP A 190 -12.28 -13.04 -4.36
CA ASP A 190 -13.60 -12.56 -3.96
C ASP A 190 -13.71 -12.50 -2.42
N LEU A 191 -13.24 -13.52 -1.70
CA LEU A 191 -13.16 -13.49 -0.24
C LEU A 191 -12.27 -12.34 0.26
N LEU A 192 -11.11 -12.12 -0.37
CA LEU A 192 -10.21 -11.01 -0.02
C LEU A 192 -10.87 -9.64 -0.24
N GLY A 193 -11.70 -9.51 -1.29
CA GLY A 193 -12.46 -8.30 -1.58
C GLY A 193 -13.61 -8.05 -0.59
N ALA A 194 -14.11 -9.09 0.06
CA ALA A 194 -15.22 -9.06 0.99
C ALA A 194 -14.81 -9.04 2.47
N LEU A 195 -13.52 -8.89 2.80
CA LEU A 195 -13.06 -8.91 4.18
C LEU A 195 -13.65 -7.75 4.99
N VAL A 196 -14.11 -8.07 6.20
CA VAL A 196 -14.65 -7.11 7.18
C VAL A 196 -13.86 -7.23 8.48
N LEU A 197 -13.77 -8.44 9.03
CA LEU A 197 -13.22 -8.69 10.36
C LEU A 197 -11.72 -9.00 10.34
N GLU A 198 -11.04 -8.63 11.42
CA GLU A 198 -9.64 -9.00 11.62
C GLU A 198 -9.48 -10.48 11.98
N ARG A 199 -8.45 -11.13 11.41
CA ARG A 199 -8.11 -12.54 11.66
C ARG A 199 -8.02 -12.85 13.16
N ARG A 200 -7.37 -11.99 13.94
CA ARG A 200 -7.19 -12.20 15.39
C ARG A 200 -8.51 -12.33 16.16
N HIS A 201 -9.54 -11.58 15.76
CA HIS A 201 -10.84 -11.63 16.43
C HIS A 201 -11.59 -12.91 16.03
N VAL A 202 -11.52 -13.30 14.75
CA VAL A 202 -12.09 -14.56 14.27
C VAL A 202 -11.43 -15.77 14.95
N ILE A 203 -10.09 -15.83 14.97
CA ILE A 203 -9.35 -16.92 15.65
C ILE A 203 -9.70 -16.97 17.14
N HIS A 204 -9.79 -15.83 17.82
CA HIS A 204 -10.17 -15.82 19.23
C HIS A 204 -11.57 -16.42 19.45
N ARG A 205 -12.54 -16.10 18.58
CA ARG A 205 -13.89 -16.69 18.64
C ARG A 205 -13.88 -18.18 18.33
N TRP A 206 -13.14 -18.59 17.30
CA TRP A 206 -12.93 -20.00 16.98
C TRP A 206 -12.41 -20.77 18.19
N ARG A 207 -11.31 -20.31 18.79
CA ARG A 207 -10.68 -20.98 19.93
C ARG A 207 -11.60 -21.13 21.13
N LYS A 208 -12.46 -20.13 21.36
CA LYS A 208 -13.45 -20.16 22.43
C LYS A 208 -14.55 -21.20 22.20
N LEU A 209 -14.93 -21.48 20.96
CA LEU A 209 -16.10 -22.30 20.63
C LEU A 209 -15.76 -23.71 20.11
N ARG A 210 -14.63 -23.88 19.39
CA ARG A 210 -14.24 -25.13 18.71
C ARG A 210 -12.95 -25.75 19.25
N GLY A 211 -12.20 -25.06 20.11
CA GLY A 211 -10.94 -25.54 20.67
C GLY A 211 -9.68 -24.93 20.03
N PRO A 212 -8.48 -25.34 20.46
CA PRO A 212 -7.23 -24.65 20.13
C PRO A 212 -6.81 -24.78 18.66
N ASP A 213 -7.25 -25.82 17.97
CA ASP A 213 -6.85 -26.12 16.59
C ASP A 213 -7.44 -25.11 15.62
N GLU A 214 -6.58 -24.44 14.86
CA GLU A 214 -6.97 -23.45 13.88
C GLU A 214 -7.44 -24.15 12.59
N PRO A 215 -8.56 -23.74 11.98
CA PRO A 215 -8.99 -24.30 10.71
C PRO A 215 -8.09 -23.77 9.58
N ASP A 216 -8.28 -24.31 8.38
CA ASP A 216 -7.58 -23.86 7.19
C ASP A 216 -7.80 -22.36 6.90
N ALA A 217 -6.93 -21.77 6.09
CA ALA A 217 -6.93 -20.34 5.80
C ALA A 217 -8.21 -19.88 5.10
N ARG A 218 -8.84 -20.72 4.25
CA ARG A 218 -10.08 -20.37 3.55
C ARG A 218 -11.25 -20.31 4.52
N THR A 219 -11.33 -21.23 5.47
CA THR A 219 -12.34 -21.19 6.55
C THR A 219 -12.21 -19.90 7.35
N ILE A 220 -10.99 -19.51 7.75
CA ILE A 220 -10.79 -18.22 8.43
C ILE A 220 -11.19 -17.03 7.56
N LEU A 221 -10.82 -17.02 6.28
CA LEU A 221 -11.18 -15.93 5.37
C LEU A 221 -12.70 -15.80 5.21
N ARG A 222 -13.43 -16.90 5.04
CA ARG A 222 -14.91 -16.91 5.00
C ARG A 222 -15.51 -16.32 6.27
N LEU A 223 -14.98 -16.67 7.44
CA LEU A 223 -15.44 -16.09 8.70
C LEU A 223 -15.10 -14.60 8.80
N GLN A 224 -14.00 -14.14 8.19
CA GLN A 224 -13.65 -12.72 8.15
C GLN A 224 -14.54 -11.88 7.23
N THR A 225 -15.29 -12.49 6.29
CA THR A 225 -16.26 -11.76 5.45
C THR A 225 -17.60 -11.55 6.14
N LEU A 226 -17.81 -12.14 7.32
CA LEU A 226 -19.04 -11.93 8.09
C LEU A 226 -19.10 -10.51 8.66
N PRO A 227 -20.30 -9.94 8.83
CA PRO A 227 -20.45 -8.52 9.17
C PRO A 227 -19.95 -8.18 10.58
N ASP A 228 -20.04 -9.12 11.52
CA ASP A 228 -19.64 -8.94 12.92
C ASP A 228 -19.28 -10.28 13.60
N LEU A 229 -18.80 -10.19 14.85
CA LEU A 229 -18.43 -11.37 15.63
C LEU A 229 -19.63 -12.19 16.10
N ALA A 230 -20.85 -11.64 16.16
CA ALA A 230 -22.04 -12.41 16.51
C ALA A 230 -22.43 -13.33 15.36
N ALA A 231 -22.32 -12.86 14.11
CA ALA A 231 -22.48 -13.67 12.92
C ALA A 231 -21.45 -14.80 12.85
N VAL A 232 -20.19 -14.54 13.24
CA VAL A 232 -19.15 -15.59 13.37
C VAL A 232 -19.57 -16.63 14.40
N GLU A 233 -20.00 -16.21 15.59
CA GLU A 233 -20.45 -17.15 16.63
C GLU A 233 -21.68 -17.98 16.21
N ALA A 234 -22.60 -17.40 15.44
CA ALA A 234 -23.75 -18.12 14.89
C ALA A 234 -23.31 -19.18 13.88
N ALA A 235 -22.44 -18.82 12.93
CA ALA A 235 -21.90 -19.76 11.94
C ALA A 235 -21.20 -20.96 12.61
N LEU A 236 -20.37 -20.70 13.63
CA LEU A 236 -19.61 -21.74 14.33
C LEU A 236 -20.46 -22.68 15.21
N LYS A 237 -21.71 -22.32 15.50
CA LYS A 237 -22.67 -23.15 16.27
C LYS A 237 -23.56 -24.00 15.36
N CYS A 238 -23.68 -23.65 14.08
CA CYS A 238 -24.51 -24.36 13.11
C CYS A 238 -23.76 -25.44 12.33
N ASP A 239 -22.42 -25.35 12.28
CA ASP A 239 -21.49 -26.39 11.81
C ASP A 239 -21.13 -27.39 12.92
#